data_AF-A0A3R8M6Q6-F1
#
_entry.id   AF-A0A3R8M6Q6-F1
#
_cell.length_a   1.000
_cell.length_b   1.000
_cell.length_c   1.000
_cell.angle_alpha   90.00
_cell.angle_beta   90.00
_cell.angle_gamma   90.00
#
_symmetry.space_group_name_H-M   'P 1'
#
loop_
_entity.id
_entity.type
_entity.pdbx_description
1 polymer ?
#
loop_
_entity_poly.entity_id
_entity_poly.type
_entity_poly.pdbx_seq_one_letter_code
_entity_poly.pdbx_strand_id
1 'polypeptide(L)'
;MAAIEPDTLVAEKQAVLIAHEKTYHGFSVLLRWCMLGLASVISALTVWFATPGGFWGGLVTFLVVWVAGYYGMVHREEQQSLDPWAPGRKGIL
;
A
#
# COMPACT_ATOMS: atom_id res chain seq x y z
N MET A 1 -23.15 -30.84 -26.07
CA MET A 1 -21.87 -30.51 -25.41
C MET A 1 -21.31 -29.32 -26.17
N ALA A 2 -21.69 -28.10 -25.78
CA ALA A 2 -21.27 -26.90 -26.50
C ALA A 2 -19.76 -26.71 -26.26
N ALA A 3 -18.97 -26.74 -27.33
CA ALA A 3 -17.56 -26.40 -27.26
C ALA A 3 -17.49 -24.91 -26.87
N ILE A 4 -16.82 -24.61 -25.76
CA ILE A 4 -16.57 -23.25 -25.34
C ILE A 4 -15.64 -22.63 -26.39
N GLU A 5 -16.12 -21.58 -27.07
CA GLU A 5 -15.38 -20.91 -28.13
C GLU A 5 -14.12 -20.27 -27.54
N PRO A 6 -12.93 -20.42 -28.16
CA PRO A 6 -11.64 -20.12 -27.52
C PRO A 6 -11.47 -18.66 -27.08
N ASP A 7 -12.16 -17.74 -27.73
CA ASP A 7 -12.29 -16.32 -27.41
C ASP A 7 -13.01 -16.08 -26.06
N THR A 8 -14.04 -16.84 -25.74
CA THR A 8 -14.75 -16.73 -24.46
C THR A 8 -13.89 -17.18 -23.27
N LEU A 9 -13.06 -18.21 -23.45
CA LEU A 9 -12.09 -18.66 -22.44
C LEU A 9 -11.00 -17.60 -22.18
N VAL A 10 -10.55 -16.92 -23.23
CA VAL A 10 -9.57 -15.83 -23.10
C VAL A 10 -10.17 -14.66 -22.34
N ALA A 11 -11.41 -14.28 -22.63
CA ALA A 11 -12.12 -13.22 -21.93
C ALA A 11 -12.31 -13.52 -20.44
N GLU A 12 -12.71 -14.74 -20.09
CA GLU A 12 -12.88 -15.16 -18.69
C GLU A 12 -11.54 -15.14 -17.92
N LYS A 13 -10.47 -15.67 -18.53
CA LYS A 13 -9.12 -15.62 -17.93
C LYS A 13 -8.65 -14.19 -17.70
N GLN A 14 -8.86 -13.28 -18.65
CA GLN A 14 -8.53 -11.87 -18.49
C GLN A 14 -9.31 -11.22 -17.35
N ALA A 15 -10.61 -11.51 -17.22
CA ALA A 15 -11.43 -10.99 -16.13
C ALA A 15 -10.90 -11.42 -14.74
N VAL A 16 -10.49 -12.69 -14.60
CA VAL A 16 -9.89 -13.21 -13.36
C VAL A 16 -8.56 -12.53 -13.05
N LEU A 17 -7.70 -12.34 -14.06
CA LEU A 17 -6.41 -11.67 -13.88
C LEU A 17 -6.59 -10.20 -13.44
N ILE A 18 -7.53 -9.48 -14.05
CA ILE A 18 -7.85 -8.08 -13.67
C ILE A 18 -8.36 -8.02 -12.22
N ALA A 19 -9.24 -8.94 -11.81
CA ALA A 19 -9.74 -9.00 -10.44
C ALA A 19 -8.62 -9.30 -9.43
N HIS A 20 -7.70 -10.20 -9.79
CA HIS A 20 -6.55 -10.55 -8.98
C HIS A 20 -5.59 -9.36 -8.81
N GLU A 21 -5.24 -8.67 -9.89
CA GLU A 21 -4.36 -7.49 -9.85
C GLU A 21 -4.94 -6.35 -9.03
N LYS A 22 -6.25 -6.09 -9.16
CA LYS A 22 -6.97 -5.08 -8.35
C LYS A 22 -6.85 -5.39 -6.86
N THR A 23 -7.07 -6.66 -6.49
CA THR A 23 -7.00 -7.11 -5.10
C THR A 23 -5.57 -7.03 -4.56
N TYR A 24 -4.59 -7.47 -5.35
CA TYR A 24 -3.19 -7.43 -4.99
C TYR A 24 -2.70 -6.01 -4.74
N HIS A 25 -3.09 -5.07 -5.61
CA HIS A 25 -2.73 -3.66 -5.44
C HIS A 25 -3.36 -3.08 -4.16
N GLY A 26 -4.65 -3.30 -3.93
CA GLY A 26 -5.31 -2.86 -2.69
C GLY A 26 -4.64 -3.43 -1.43
N PHE A 27 -4.30 -4.72 -1.44
CA PHE A 27 -3.54 -5.36 -0.36
C PHE A 27 -2.16 -4.73 -0.17
N SER A 28 -1.44 -4.43 -1.26
CA SER A 28 -0.11 -3.81 -1.19
C SER A 28 -0.14 -2.41 -0.55
N VAL A 29 -1.17 -1.60 -0.84
CA VAL A 29 -1.36 -0.28 -0.23
C VAL A 29 -1.67 -0.41 1.25
N LEU A 30 -2.57 -1.33 1.62
CA LEU A 30 -2.87 -1.64 3.03
C LEU A 30 -1.61 -2.07 3.79
N LEU A 31 -0.82 -2.96 3.21
CA LEU A 31 0.39 -3.48 3.83
C LEU A 31 1.42 -2.37 4.08
N ARG A 32 1.56 -1.40 3.16
CA ARG A 32 2.40 -0.22 3.37
C ARG A 32 1.92 0.64 4.53
N TRP A 33 0.61 0.86 4.67
CA TRP A 33 0.04 1.54 5.82
C TRP A 33 0.35 0.80 7.14
N CYS A 34 0.22 -0.53 7.16
CA CYS A 34 0.56 -1.34 8.33
C CYS A 34 2.05 -1.25 8.68
N MET A 35 2.94 -1.33 7.69
CA MET A 35 4.39 -1.20 7.88
C MET A 35 4.78 0.17 8.42
N LEU A 36 4.20 1.24 7.86
CA LEU A 36 4.42 2.61 8.34
C LEU A 36 3.95 2.77 9.79
N GLY A 37 2.77 2.25 10.11
CA GLY A 37 2.23 2.30 11.47
C GLY A 37 3.11 1.56 12.46
N LEU A 38 3.54 0.35 12.14
CA LEU A 38 4.47 -0.41 12.98
C LEU A 38 5.80 0.32 13.17
N ALA A 39 6.41 0.81 12.09
CA ALA A 39 7.68 1.54 12.17
C ALA A 39 7.56 2.79 13.06
N SER A 40 6.47 3.56 12.89
CA SER A 40 6.22 4.78 13.66
C SER A 40 6.00 4.49 15.14
N VAL A 41 5.17 3.49 15.47
CA VAL A 41 4.87 3.11 16.85
C VAL A 41 6.10 2.54 17.55
N ILE A 42 6.83 1.61 16.91
CA ILE A 42 8.03 1.01 17.51
C ILE A 42 9.09 2.09 17.77
N SER A 43 9.30 3.00 16.81
CA SER A 43 10.25 4.11 16.98
C SER A 43 9.84 5.02 18.14
N ALA A 44 8.56 5.37 18.23
CA ALA A 44 8.02 6.20 19.30
C ALA A 44 8.20 5.54 20.68
N LEU A 45 7.85 4.26 20.81
CA LEU A 45 8.01 3.49 22.04
C LEU A 45 9.49 3.36 22.44
N THR A 46 10.38 3.19 21.45
CA THR A 46 11.81 3.12 21.68
C THR A 46 12.34 4.43 22.24
N VAL A 47 11.99 5.58 21.64
CA VAL A 47 12.43 6.88 22.17
C VAL A 47 11.79 7.17 23.51
N TRP A 48 10.53 6.78 23.72
CA TRP A 48 9.85 6.97 25.00
C TRP A 48 10.54 6.21 26.14
N PHE A 49 10.75 4.90 25.97
CA PHE A 49 11.16 4.03 27.08
C PHE A 49 12.65 3.72 27.12
N ALA A 50 13.34 3.70 25.98
CA ALA A 50 14.75 3.30 25.89
C ALA A 50 15.73 4.48 25.83
N THR A 51 15.24 5.72 25.89
CA THR A 51 16.09 6.92 25.86
C THR A 51 15.64 7.96 26.89
N PRO A 52 16.48 8.96 27.24
CA PRO A 52 16.07 10.09 28.08
C PRO A 52 15.00 11.01 27.44
N GLY A 53 14.57 10.75 26.21
CA GLY A 53 13.59 11.56 25.49
C GLY A 53 12.17 11.53 26.09
N GLY A 54 11.83 10.47 26.84
CA GLY A 54 10.54 10.33 27.53
C GLY A 54 9.33 10.44 26.59
N PHE A 55 8.16 10.75 27.15
CA PHE A 55 6.91 10.81 26.39
C PHE A 55 6.99 11.77 25.18
N TRP A 56 7.45 13.00 25.41
CA TRP A 56 7.48 14.03 24.38
C TRP A 56 8.47 13.70 23.27
N GLY A 57 9.64 13.13 23.58
CA GLY A 57 10.56 12.63 22.57
C GLY A 57 9.95 11.51 21.73
N GLY A 58 9.23 10.58 22.36
CA GLY A 58 8.47 9.54 21.67
C GLY A 58 7.39 10.10 20.74
N LEU A 59 6.60 11.07 21.22
CA LEU A 59 5.53 11.72 20.45
C LEU A 59 6.09 12.46 19.22
N VAL A 60 7.17 13.23 19.38
CA VAL A 60 7.82 13.94 18.27
C VAL A 60 8.37 12.94 17.25
N THR A 61 9.02 11.88 17.72
CA THR A 61 9.55 10.82 16.85
C THR A 61 8.44 10.14 16.05
N PHE A 62 7.30 9.83 16.69
CA PHE A 62 6.13 9.28 16.01
C PHE A 62 5.69 10.17 14.84
N LEU A 63 5.48 11.47 15.12
CA LEU A 63 4.98 12.41 14.12
C LEU A 63 5.96 12.58 12.95
N VAL A 64 7.26 12.68 13.24
CA VAL A 64 8.29 12.82 12.21
C VAL A 64 8.34 11.58 11.31
N VAL A 65 8.40 10.38 11.89
CA VAL A 65 8.46 9.13 11.13
C VAL A 65 7.18 8.92 10.32
N TRP A 66 6.02 9.18 10.93
CA TRP A 66 4.73 9.05 10.27
C TRP A 66 4.60 9.98 9.06
N VAL A 67 4.91 11.27 9.24
CA VAL A 67 4.82 12.27 8.16
C VAL A 67 5.82 11.95 7.04
N ALA A 68 7.07 11.65 7.39
CA ALA A 68 8.10 11.31 6.41
C ALA A 68 7.73 10.05 5.61
N GLY A 69 7.24 9.00 6.28
CA GLY A 69 6.82 7.77 5.62
C GLY A 69 5.52 7.93 4.81
N TYR A 70 4.58 8.77 5.26
CA TYR A 70 3.37 9.07 4.50
C TYR A 70 3.72 9.70 3.14
N TYR A 71 4.48 10.80 3.15
CA TYR A 71 4.85 11.48 1.90
C TYR A 71 5.83 10.68 1.05
N GLY A 72 6.75 9.92 1.68
CA GLY A 72 7.76 9.14 0.97
C GLY A 72 7.25 7.85 0.33
N MET A 73 6.28 7.17 0.94
CA MET A 73 5.87 5.82 0.53
C MET A 73 4.39 5.69 0.19
N VAL A 74 3.52 6.37 0.92
CA VAL A 74 2.08 6.10 0.90
C VAL A 74 1.33 7.04 -0.03
N HIS A 75 1.64 8.34 0.02
CA HIS A 75 0.93 9.39 -0.70
C HIS A 75 0.84 9.16 -2.21
N ARG A 76 1.92 8.64 -2.82
CA ARG A 76 1.95 8.34 -4.27
C ARG A 76 1.03 7.18 -4.63
N GLU A 77 1.05 6.12 -3.83
CA GLU A 77 0.33 4.87 -4.12
C GLU A 77 -1.16 5.01 -3.80
N GLU A 78 -1.53 5.80 -2.79
CA GLU A 78 -2.93 6.14 -2.47
C GLU A 78 -3.62 6.89 -3.62
N GLN A 79 -2.88 7.74 -4.34
CA GLN A 79 -3.44 8.51 -5.45
C GLN A 79 -3.54 7.73 -6.75
N GLN A 80 -2.99 6.51 -6.82
CA GLN A 80 -3.10 5.67 -8.01
C GLN A 80 -4.47 5.00 -8.06
N SER A 81 -5.03 4.91 -9.27
CA SER A 81 -6.29 4.20 -9.49
C SER A 81 -6.15 2.74 -9.08
N LEU A 82 -7.16 2.17 -8.40
CA LEU A 82 -7.15 0.73 -8.12
C LEU A 82 -7.20 -0.11 -9.41
N ASP A 83 -7.74 0.45 -10.49
CA ASP A 83 -7.77 -0.18 -11.80
C ASP A 83 -6.39 -0.10 -12.50
N PRO A 84 -5.75 -1.26 -12.81
CA PRO A 84 -4.49 -1.33 -13.55
C PRO A 84 -4.52 -0.73 -14.94
N TRP A 85 -5.68 -0.74 -15.55
CA TRP A 85 -5.87 -0.40 -16.95
C TRP A 85 -6.57 0.95 -17.12
N ALA A 86 -6.76 1.70 -16.01
CA ALA A 86 -7.32 3.04 -16.11
C ALA A 86 -6.39 3.97 -16.90
N PRO A 87 -6.93 4.72 -17.88
CA PRO A 87 -6.14 5.67 -18.66
C PRO A 87 -5.54 6.74 -17.72
N GLY A 88 -4.23 6.96 -17.83
CA GLY A 88 -3.51 7.95 -17.02
C GLY A 88 -2.76 7.39 -15.80
N ARG A 89 -2.81 6.07 -15.52
CA ARG A 89 -1.92 5.45 -14.53
C ARG A 89 -0.47 5.60 -14.98
N LYS A 90 0.31 6.41 -14.26
CA LYS A 90 1.77 6.47 -14.44
C LYS A 90 2.35 5.13 -14.00
N GLY A 91 2.72 4.30 -14.98
CA GLY A 91 3.39 3.03 -14.75
C GLY A 91 4.67 3.22 -13.94
N ILE A 92 5.04 2.18 -13.20
CA ILE A 92 6.24 2.14 -12.37
C ILE A 92 7.46 2.14 -13.29
N LEU A 93 7.98 3.34 -13.55
CA LEU A 93 9.41 3.61 -13.57
C LEU A 93 9.73 4.43 -12.31
#